data_AF-A0A150WK27-F1
#
_entry.id   AF-A0A150WK27-F1
#
_cell.length_a   1.000
_cell.length_b   1.000
_cell.length_c   1.000
_cell.angle_alpha   90.00
_cell.angle_beta   90.00
_cell.angle_gamma   90.00
#
_symmetry.space_group_name_H-M   'P 1'
#
loop_
_entity.id
_entity.type
_entity.pdbx_description
1 polymer ?
#
loop_
_entity_poly.entity_id
_entity_poly.type
_entity_poly.pdbx_seq_one_letter_code
_entity_poly.pdbx_strand_id
1 'polypeptide(L)'
;MAQSKSSLVTADVSTHPCVRCGACCSFFRVIFAKDETHPMSHNVPKDLTEKLNTDERIMIGTNQVKIRCVALTGQIGQSVSCSIYENRPSCCRRFQASYENGTHNPNCDLARKSKGLKPLRPQDFPRPEPTPKAPPVDEGTL
;
A
#
# COMPACT_ATOMS: atom_id res chain seq x y z
N MET A 1 -15.99 26.26 35.96
CA MET A 1 -16.49 25.03 35.30
C MET A 1 -15.72 24.87 34.00
N ALA A 2 -14.52 24.28 34.05
CA ALA A 2 -13.60 24.20 32.92
C ALA A 2 -13.65 22.82 32.23
N GLN A 3 -14.01 22.87 30.95
CA GLN A 3 -13.43 22.16 29.79
C GLN A 3 -13.37 20.62 29.75
N SER A 4 -14.15 20.10 28.80
CA SER A 4 -13.74 19.32 27.62
C SER A 4 -12.97 18.00 27.84
N LYS A 5 -13.70 16.87 27.72
CA LYS A 5 -13.11 15.53 27.50
C LYS A 5 -12.94 15.29 26.00
N SER A 6 -11.76 15.66 25.46
CA SER A 6 -11.32 15.23 24.14
C SER A 6 -10.71 13.83 24.26
N SER A 7 -11.44 12.82 23.77
CA SER A 7 -10.97 11.44 23.70
C SER A 7 -9.97 11.34 22.54
N LEU A 8 -8.68 11.45 22.85
CA LEU A 8 -7.62 11.22 21.87
C LEU A 8 -7.51 9.72 21.60
N VAL A 9 -8.00 9.30 20.43
CA VAL A 9 -7.58 8.05 19.79
C VAL A 9 -6.08 8.19 19.56
N THR A 10 -5.27 7.39 20.26
CA THR A 10 -3.86 7.21 19.95
C THR A 10 -3.76 6.58 18.57
N ALA A 11 -3.61 7.41 17.55
CA ALA A 11 -3.17 6.95 16.25
C ALA A 11 -1.80 6.33 16.47
N ASP A 12 -1.69 5.02 16.31
CA ASP A 12 -0.41 4.36 16.11
C ASP A 12 0.21 4.95 14.83
N VAL A 13 1.07 5.95 14.99
CA VAL A 13 1.75 6.68 13.92
C VAL A 13 2.90 5.85 13.33
N SER A 14 3.13 4.62 13.79
CA SER A 14 4.28 3.81 13.35
C SER A 14 4.01 2.97 12.10
N THR A 15 2.76 2.80 11.68
CA THR A 15 2.39 1.88 10.61
C THR A 15 1.89 2.59 9.35
N HIS A 16 2.37 2.14 8.17
CA HIS A 16 2.00 2.73 6.89
C HIS A 16 0.49 2.62 6.65
N PRO A 17 -0.23 3.71 6.29
CA PRO A 17 -1.70 3.73 6.27
C PRO A 17 -2.34 2.71 5.32
N CYS A 18 -1.60 2.25 4.30
CA CYS A 18 -2.07 1.22 3.39
C CYS A 18 -2.25 -0.17 4.00
N VAL A 19 -1.55 -0.50 5.10
CA VAL A 19 -1.74 -1.79 5.80
C VAL A 19 -3.09 -1.88 6.53
N ARG A 20 -3.85 -0.78 6.56
CA ARG A 20 -5.19 -0.70 7.15
C ARG A 20 -6.29 -0.39 6.14
N CYS A 21 -5.97 -0.17 4.86
CA CYS A 21 -6.95 0.32 3.89
C CYS A 21 -7.47 -0.75 2.92
N GLY A 22 -6.59 -1.46 2.20
CA GLY A 22 -6.98 -2.45 1.18
C GLY A 22 -7.72 -1.90 -0.05
N ALA A 23 -7.74 -0.57 -0.23
CA ALA A 23 -8.57 0.08 -1.24
C ALA A 23 -8.14 -0.24 -2.69
N CYS A 24 -6.85 -0.12 -3.01
CA CYS A 24 -6.34 -0.38 -4.36
C CYS A 24 -6.59 -1.83 -4.81
N CYS A 25 -6.36 -2.80 -3.91
CA CYS A 25 -6.58 -4.23 -4.16
C CYS A 25 -8.05 -4.63 -4.35
N SER A 26 -9.00 -3.73 -4.06
CA SER A 26 -10.43 -3.95 -4.22
C SER A 26 -11.09 -2.96 -5.19
N PHE A 27 -10.30 -2.22 -5.96
CA PHE A 27 -10.78 -1.18 -6.87
C PHE A 27 -10.17 -1.24 -8.27
N PHE A 28 -8.90 -1.61 -8.40
CA PHE A 28 -8.23 -1.65 -9.71
C PHE A 28 -8.18 -3.06 -10.33
N ARG A 29 -8.27 -3.11 -11.66
CA ARG A 29 -7.88 -4.28 -12.45
C ARG A 29 -6.36 -4.36 -12.46
N VAL A 30 -5.79 -5.46 -11.96
CA VAL A 30 -4.34 -5.59 -11.85
C VAL A 30 -3.83 -6.36 -13.06
N ILE A 31 -3.63 -5.63 -14.16
CA ILE A 31 -3.10 -6.13 -15.44
C ILE A 31 -1.60 -5.88 -15.49
N PHE A 32 -0.85 -6.84 -16.00
CA PHE A 32 0.61 -6.78 -16.11
C PHE A 32 1.12 -7.71 -17.20
N ALA A 33 2.37 -7.52 -17.64
CA ALA A 33 2.96 -8.33 -18.70
C ALA A 33 3.13 -9.80 -18.27
N LYS A 34 2.89 -10.75 -19.19
CA LYS A 34 2.99 -12.19 -18.90
C LYS A 34 4.36 -12.59 -18.33
N ASP A 35 5.42 -11.90 -18.77
CA ASP A 35 6.81 -12.16 -18.40
C ASP A 35 7.09 -11.82 -16.93
N GLU A 36 6.24 -11.02 -16.27
CA GLU A 36 6.39 -10.75 -14.83
C GLU A 36 6.17 -12.01 -13.98
N THR A 37 5.57 -13.08 -14.53
CA THR A 37 5.47 -14.40 -13.87
C THR A 37 6.75 -15.22 -13.93
N HIS A 38 7.79 -14.75 -14.63
CA HIS A 38 9.06 -15.43 -14.73
C HIS A 38 9.93 -15.18 -13.49
N PRO A 39 10.69 -16.18 -12.97
CA PRO A 39 11.54 -16.02 -11.79
C PRO A 39 12.61 -14.93 -11.91
N MET A 40 13.13 -14.69 -13.12
CA MET A 40 14.11 -13.62 -13.40
C MET A 40 13.48 -12.22 -13.51
N SER A 41 12.15 -12.10 -13.39
CA SER A 41 11.43 -10.83 -13.39
C SER A 41 10.86 -10.58 -11.99
N HIS A 42 9.54 -10.39 -11.85
CA HIS A 42 8.88 -10.19 -10.55
C HIS A 42 8.44 -11.49 -9.87
N ASN A 43 8.53 -12.63 -10.57
CA ASN A 43 8.13 -13.95 -10.09
C ASN A 43 6.68 -13.99 -9.56
N VAL A 44 5.76 -13.29 -10.23
CA VAL A 44 4.34 -13.27 -9.83
C VAL A 44 3.75 -14.70 -9.94
N PRO A 45 3.17 -15.26 -8.86
CA PRO A 45 2.68 -16.65 -8.89
C PRO A 45 1.56 -16.86 -9.91
N LYS A 46 1.79 -17.76 -10.87
CA LYS A 46 0.85 -18.02 -11.98
C LYS A 46 -0.52 -18.47 -11.47
N ASP A 47 -0.58 -19.25 -10.39
CA ASP A 47 -1.81 -19.80 -9.82
C ASP A 47 -2.74 -18.72 -9.22
N LEU A 48 -2.24 -17.50 -9.01
CA LEU A 48 -3.03 -16.36 -8.55
C LEU A 48 -3.46 -15.43 -9.70
N THR A 49 -3.25 -15.85 -10.94
CA THR A 49 -3.39 -15.01 -12.13
C THR A 49 -4.10 -15.77 -13.24
N GLU A 50 -4.84 -15.06 -14.08
CA GLU A 50 -5.48 -15.60 -15.27
C GLU A 50 -4.90 -14.93 -16.53
N LYS A 51 -5.01 -15.61 -17.67
CA LYS A 51 -4.58 -15.06 -18.96
C LYS A 51 -5.63 -14.03 -19.41
N LEU A 52 -5.20 -12.79 -19.65
CA LEU A 52 -6.06 -11.76 -20.22
C LEU A 52 -6.02 -11.80 -21.75
N ASN A 53 -4.81 -11.85 -22.33
CA ASN A 53 -4.57 -11.99 -23.76
C ASN A 53 -3.21 -12.67 -24.01
N THR A 54 -2.65 -12.54 -25.22
CA THR A 54 -1.37 -13.16 -25.59
C THR A 54 -0.18 -12.67 -24.77
N ASP A 55 -0.17 -11.39 -24.38
CA ASP A 55 0.98 -10.72 -23.77
C ASP A 55 0.75 -10.25 -22.34
N GLU A 56 -0.49 -10.29 -21.87
CA GLU A 56 -0.89 -9.80 -20.55
C GLU A 56 -1.56 -10.87 -19.69
N ARG A 57 -1.30 -10.77 -18.39
CA ARG A 57 -1.99 -11.48 -17.32
C ARG A 57 -2.72 -10.48 -16.43
N ILE A 58 -3.71 -10.99 -15.70
CA ILE A 58 -4.47 -10.24 -14.72
C ILE A 58 -4.57 -11.03 -13.41
N MET A 59 -4.52 -10.35 -12.26
CA MET A 59 -4.72 -11.01 -10.97
C MET A 59 -6.15 -11.53 -10.86
N ILE A 60 -6.33 -12.78 -10.41
CA ILE A 60 -7.64 -13.38 -10.18
C ILE A 60 -8.45 -12.50 -9.22
N GLY A 61 -9.75 -12.37 -9.51
CA GLY A 61 -10.70 -11.56 -8.75
C GLY A 61 -10.68 -10.07 -9.07
N THR A 62 -9.76 -9.62 -9.94
CA THR A 62 -9.72 -8.23 -10.42
C THR A 62 -10.34 -8.01 -11.80
N ASN A 63 -10.78 -9.07 -12.49
CA ASN A 63 -11.42 -9.00 -13.80
C ASN A 63 -12.96 -9.12 -13.74
N GLN A 64 -13.58 -8.44 -12.78
CA GLN A 64 -15.02 -8.54 -12.51
C GLN A 64 -15.56 -7.26 -11.90
N VAL A 65 -16.88 -7.09 -11.87
CA VAL A 65 -17.54 -5.88 -11.33
C VAL A 65 -17.20 -5.66 -9.86
N LYS A 66 -17.26 -6.72 -9.04
CA LYS A 66 -16.90 -6.68 -7.62
C LYS A 66 -15.43 -7.04 -7.45
N ILE A 67 -14.55 -6.07 -7.68
CA ILE A 67 -13.09 -6.28 -7.61
C ILE A 67 -12.65 -6.63 -6.19
N ARG A 68 -11.95 -7.76 -6.07
CA ARG A 68 -11.16 -8.13 -4.91
C ARG A 68 -10.03 -9.05 -5.37
N CYS A 69 -8.80 -8.55 -5.34
CA CYS A 69 -7.62 -9.34 -5.67
C CYS A 69 -7.51 -10.58 -4.78
N VAL A 70 -7.26 -11.75 -5.38
CA VAL A 70 -7.09 -13.02 -4.67
C VAL A 70 -5.97 -12.98 -3.61
N ALA A 71 -4.93 -12.16 -3.84
CA ALA A 71 -3.81 -12.03 -2.92
C ALA A 71 -4.08 -11.09 -1.73
N LEU A 72 -5.24 -10.42 -1.68
CA LEU A 72 -5.61 -9.54 -0.57
C LEU A 72 -6.11 -10.37 0.62
N THR A 73 -5.34 -10.35 1.70
CA THR A 73 -5.74 -10.93 2.98
C THR A 73 -6.30 -9.85 3.91
N GLY A 74 -7.10 -10.27 4.89
CA GLY A 74 -7.68 -9.36 5.88
C GLY A 74 -8.90 -8.57 5.39
N GLN A 75 -9.27 -7.57 6.18
CA GLN A 75 -10.49 -6.79 6.04
C GLN A 75 -10.20 -5.34 5.64
N ILE A 76 -10.81 -4.94 4.51
CA ILE A 76 -10.72 -3.58 3.96
C ILE A 76 -11.16 -2.57 5.02
N GLY A 77 -10.37 -1.50 5.17
CA GLY A 77 -10.61 -0.44 6.16
C GLY A 77 -10.22 -0.78 7.60
N GLN A 78 -9.69 -1.98 7.86
CA GLN A 78 -9.27 -2.40 9.20
C GLN A 78 -7.79 -2.80 9.24
N SER A 79 -7.46 -3.97 8.67
CA SER A 79 -6.12 -4.53 8.61
C SER A 79 -6.04 -5.49 7.42
N VAL A 80 -5.05 -5.29 6.57
CA VAL A 80 -4.86 -6.03 5.32
C VAL A 80 -3.39 -6.30 5.06
N SER A 81 -3.11 -7.35 4.30
CA SER A 81 -1.79 -7.58 3.72
C SER A 81 -1.90 -8.22 2.34
N CYS A 82 -0.81 -8.22 1.59
CA CYS A 82 -0.71 -8.96 0.34
C CYS A 82 0.05 -10.26 0.60
N SER A 83 -0.56 -11.41 0.32
CA SER A 83 0.08 -12.73 0.52
C SER A 83 1.31 -12.95 -0.36
N ILE A 84 1.49 -12.13 -1.41
CA ILE A 84 2.62 -12.18 -2.34
C ILE A 84 3.41 -10.87 -2.35
N TYR A 85 3.49 -10.14 -1.23
CA TYR A 85 4.07 -8.80 -1.17
C TYR A 85 5.43 -8.67 -1.91
N GLU A 86 6.31 -9.64 -1.72
CA GLU A 86 7.64 -9.69 -2.37
C GLU A 86 7.62 -10.10 -3.84
N ASN A 87 6.53 -10.71 -4.31
CA ASN A 87 6.33 -11.16 -5.69
C ASN A 87 5.19 -10.41 -6.40
N ARG A 88 4.86 -9.20 -5.93
CA ARG A 88 3.83 -8.37 -6.54
C ARG A 88 4.24 -7.94 -7.96
N PRO A 89 3.25 -7.81 -8.88
CA PRO A 89 3.50 -7.28 -10.21
C PRO A 89 3.96 -5.81 -10.13
N SER A 90 4.63 -5.36 -11.17
CA SER A 90 5.22 -4.03 -11.30
C SER A 90 4.20 -2.92 -11.08
N CYS A 91 2.98 -3.08 -11.58
CA CYS A 91 1.90 -2.10 -11.43
C CYS A 91 1.50 -1.89 -9.96
N CYS A 92 1.50 -2.95 -9.16
CA CYS A 92 1.25 -2.87 -7.73
C CYS A 92 2.41 -2.20 -6.97
N ARG A 93 3.67 -2.39 -7.40
CA ARG A 93 4.85 -1.76 -6.78
C ARG A 93 4.94 -0.27 -7.06
N ARG A 94 4.58 0.13 -8.28
CA ARG A 94 4.64 1.52 -8.74
C ARG A 94 3.48 2.37 -8.21
N PHE A 95 2.42 1.75 -7.71
CA PHE A 95 1.27 2.47 -7.18
C PHE A 95 1.62 3.12 -5.84
N GLN A 96 1.62 4.45 -5.79
CA GLN A 96 1.90 5.22 -4.58
C GLN A 96 0.61 5.61 -3.85
N ALA A 97 0.64 5.58 -2.53
CA ALA A 97 -0.46 6.13 -1.74
C ALA A 97 -0.48 7.67 -1.86
N SER A 98 -1.67 8.26 -1.74
CA SER A 98 -1.81 9.72 -1.77
C SER A 98 -0.98 10.33 -0.65
N TYR A 99 -0.08 11.25 -1.00
CA TYR A 99 0.88 11.93 -0.13
C TYR A 99 2.03 11.08 0.46
N GLU A 100 2.23 9.83 0.02
CA GLU A 100 3.33 8.97 0.50
C GLU A 100 4.71 9.62 0.36
N ASN A 101 4.93 10.29 -0.78
CA ASN A 101 6.15 11.04 -1.07
C ASN A 101 5.87 12.55 -1.16
N GLY A 102 4.90 13.04 -0.38
CA GLY A 102 4.47 14.45 -0.42
C GLY A 102 3.64 14.83 -1.65
N THR A 103 3.46 13.93 -2.61
CA THR A 103 2.65 14.16 -3.82
C THR A 103 1.24 13.61 -3.68
N HIS A 104 0.24 14.41 -4.04
CA HIS A 104 -1.16 13.99 -4.09
C HIS A 104 -1.37 12.92 -5.19
N ASN A 105 -2.06 11.83 -4.85
CA ASN A 105 -2.46 10.81 -5.82
C ASN A 105 -4.00 10.68 -5.87
N PRO A 106 -4.68 11.28 -6.87
CA PRO A 106 -6.13 11.23 -6.96
C PRO A 106 -6.68 9.82 -7.19
N ASN A 107 -5.91 8.91 -7.79
CA ASN A 107 -6.33 7.52 -7.98
C ASN A 107 -6.43 6.77 -6.65
N CYS A 108 -5.53 7.06 -5.70
CA CYS A 108 -5.62 6.52 -4.35
C CYS A 108 -6.90 7.01 -3.65
N ASP A 109 -7.22 8.30 -3.78
CA ASP A 109 -8.43 8.87 -3.17
C ASP A 109 -9.71 8.31 -3.77
N LEU A 110 -9.76 8.11 -5.10
CA LEU A 110 -10.88 7.44 -5.77
C LEU A 110 -11.07 6.01 -5.26
N ALA A 111 -9.98 5.24 -5.15
CA ALA A 111 -10.03 3.89 -4.62
C ALA A 111 -10.55 3.88 -3.17
N ARG A 112 -10.05 4.79 -2.32
CA ARG A 112 -10.48 4.94 -0.92
C ARG A 112 -11.96 5.32 -0.82
N LYS A 113 -12.40 6.31 -1.61
CA LYS A 113 -13.81 6.75 -1.68
C LYS A 113 -14.74 5.59 -2.05
N SER A 114 -14.34 4.73 -2.99
CA SER A 114 -15.13 3.55 -3.39
C SER A 114 -15.37 2.55 -2.26
N LYS A 115 -14.58 2.61 -1.18
CA LYS A 115 -14.68 1.78 0.02
C LYS A 115 -15.16 2.54 1.25
N GLY A 116 -15.67 3.77 1.08
CA GLY A 116 -16.11 4.62 2.18
C GLY A 116 -14.98 5.14 3.07
N LEU A 117 -13.73 5.07 2.60
CA LEU A 117 -12.56 5.54 3.34
C LEU A 117 -12.29 7.02 3.02
N LYS A 118 -11.93 7.79 4.06
CA LYS A 118 -11.52 9.20 3.92
C LYS A 118 -10.23 9.30 3.09
N PRO A 119 -10.00 10.37 2.31
CA PRO A 119 -8.73 10.60 1.62
C PRO A 119 -7.57 10.65 2.62
N LEU A 120 -6.36 10.30 2.17
CA LEU A 120 -5.16 10.45 2.99
C LEU A 120 -4.69 11.90 3.00
N ARG A 121 -3.96 12.25 4.05
CA ARG A 121 -3.27 13.53 4.24
C ARG A 121 -1.80 13.25 4.53
N PRO A 122 -0.89 14.23 4.32
CA PRO A 122 0.53 14.07 4.63
C PRO A 122 0.80 13.57 6.07
N GLN A 123 0.00 14.02 7.03
CA GLN A 123 0.10 13.64 8.45
C GLN A 123 -0.32 12.20 8.77
N ASP A 124 -0.90 11.46 7.82
CA ASP A 124 -1.34 10.09 8.04
C ASP A 124 -0.20 9.06 7.82
N PHE A 125 1.00 9.53 7.43
CA PHE A 125 2.20 8.70 7.26
C PHE A 125 3.11 8.78 8.47
N PRO A 126 3.85 7.70 8.78
CA PRO A 126 4.87 7.73 9.82
C PRO A 126 5.87 8.85 9.54
N ARG A 127 6.15 9.66 10.56
CA ARG A 127 7.22 10.65 10.49
C ARG A 127 8.55 9.88 10.43
N PRO A 128 9.50 10.25 9.56
CA PRO A 128 10.84 9.71 9.66
C PRO A 128 11.39 10.00 11.07
N GLU A 129 11.79 8.93 11.77
CA GLU A 129 12.49 9.04 13.05
C GLU A 129 13.67 10.01 12.90
N PRO A 130 13.88 10.95 13.84
CA PRO A 130 15.09 11.76 13.81
C PRO A 130 16.29 10.82 13.89
N THR A 131 17.18 10.89 12.90
CA THR A 131 18.44 10.14 12.95
C THR A 131 19.19 10.52 14.23
N PRO A 132 19.69 9.55 15.02
CA PRO A 132 20.59 9.87 16.12
C PRO A 132 21.75 10.69 15.56
N LYS A 133 21.92 11.92 16.03
CA LYS A 133 23.13 12.70 15.71
C LYS A 133 24.31 11.86 16.15
N ALA A 134 25.27 11.66 15.24
CA ALA A 134 26.53 11.01 15.59
C ALA A 134 27.09 11.73 16.84
N PRO A 135 27.56 10.98 17.86
CA PRO A 135 28.23 11.59 18.99
C PRO A 135 29.40 12.44 18.45
N PRO A 136 29.73 13.58 19.09
CA PRO A 136 30.90 14.34 18.71
C PRO A 136 32.11 13.39 18.72
N VAL A 137 32.84 13.34 17.60
CA VAL A 137 34.13 12.67 17.56
C VAL A 137 35.08 13.44 18.46
N ASP A 138 35.55 12.81 19.54
CA ASP A 138 36.60 13.37 20.38
C ASP A 138 37.93 13.22 19.63
N GLU A 139 38.31 14.24 18.87
CA GLU A 139 39.59 14.32 18.15
C GLU A 139 40.73 14.65 19.14
N GLY A 140 40.97 13.78 20.12
CA GLY A 140 41.91 14.08 21.18
C GLY A 140 42.43 12.89 21.97
N THR A 141 43.29 12.06 21.37
CA THR A 141 44.40 11.39 22.10
C THR A 141 45.47 10.96 21.07
N LEU A 142 46.59 11.69 21.06
CA LEU A 142 47.90 11.22 20.57
C LEU A 142 48.62 10.50 21.72
#